data_AF-A0A1I9GCA5-F1
#
_entry.id   AF-A0A1I9GCA5-F1
#
_cell.length_a   1.000
_cell.length_b   1.000
_cell.length_c   1.000
_cell.angle_alpha   90.00
_cell.angle_beta   90.00
_cell.angle_gamma   90.00
#
_symmetry.space_group_name_H-M   'P 1'
#
loop_
_entity.id
_entity.type
_entity.pdbx_description
1 polymer ?
#
loop_
_entity_poly.entity_id
_entity_poly.type
_entity_poly.pdbx_seq_one_letter_code
_entity_poly.pdbx_strand_id
1 'polypeptide(L)'
;VYCSTVPQIANGFASSATNVSYGGSAKYTCYDGFDFSTGKDSGEIYCTDEGRWTLTPSCKAMTCPALAPFLNGERILEFGDGTGYGTVFRFECTAGFRRIGAATLLCLSTGEWSFAQPYCKKLTCTNVPLITNGVVVTGERFEFGDLARVECQPGFRTVGADSLKCLANQTLSDVPECQDIDECAEGSAICSIQSTKCINMPGGYHCQCLSGFQAQLCKIK
;
A
#
# COMPACT_ATOMS: atom_id res chain seq x y z
N VAL A 1 -1.16 65.65 14.03
CA VAL A 1 -1.33 64.67 12.92
C VAL A 1 -2.04 63.46 13.48
N TYR A 2 -3.11 63.01 12.81
CA TYR A 2 -3.92 61.87 13.22
C TYR A 2 -4.07 60.91 12.06
N CYS A 3 -3.92 59.62 12.32
CA CYS A 3 -4.22 58.55 11.40
C CYS A 3 -5.71 58.19 11.44
N SER A 4 -6.16 57.45 10.44
CA SER A 4 -7.49 56.82 10.44
C SER A 4 -7.61 55.74 11.53
N THR A 5 -8.81 55.17 11.67
CA THR A 5 -9.04 54.01 12.54
C THR A 5 -8.06 52.88 12.22
N VAL A 6 -7.66 52.14 13.25
CA VAL A 6 -6.71 51.02 13.13
C VAL A 6 -7.19 50.03 12.04
N PRO A 7 -6.39 49.79 10.98
CA PRO A 7 -6.78 48.92 9.87
C PRO A 7 -7.06 47.48 10.34
N GLN A 8 -7.99 46.81 9.67
CA GLN A 8 -8.18 45.37 9.84
C GLN A 8 -7.22 44.60 8.93
N ILE A 9 -6.79 43.41 9.36
CA ILE A 9 -5.94 42.52 8.57
C ILE A 9 -6.65 41.19 8.34
N ALA A 10 -6.28 40.49 7.27
CA ALA A 10 -6.77 39.14 7.03
C ALA A 10 -6.15 38.16 8.05
N ASN A 11 -6.97 37.21 8.52
CA ASN A 11 -6.56 36.12 9.42
C ASN A 11 -5.91 36.58 10.74
N GLY A 12 -6.23 37.78 11.20
CA GLY A 12 -5.78 38.32 12.48
C GLY A 12 -6.61 39.51 12.91
N PHE A 13 -6.27 40.06 14.07
CA PHE A 13 -6.98 41.18 14.68
C PHE A 13 -6.01 42.08 15.45
N ALA A 14 -6.37 43.35 15.61
CA ALA A 14 -5.64 44.26 16.49
C ALA A 14 -5.94 43.91 17.94
N SER A 15 -4.95 43.41 18.68
CA SER A 15 -5.09 42.99 20.08
C SER A 15 -4.95 44.13 21.07
N SER A 16 -4.23 45.19 20.70
CA SER A 16 -4.12 46.42 21.50
C SER A 16 -3.76 47.63 20.64
N ALA A 17 -4.21 48.82 21.02
CA ALA A 17 -3.80 50.08 20.42
C ALA A 17 -3.65 51.17 21.49
N THR A 18 -2.69 52.06 21.32
CA THR A 18 -2.45 53.18 22.25
C THR A 18 -3.32 54.38 21.91
N ASN A 19 -3.12 54.99 20.74
CA ASN A 19 -3.95 56.06 20.19
C ASN A 19 -3.76 56.14 18.66
N VAL A 20 -4.54 57.02 17.99
CA VAL A 20 -4.46 57.26 16.54
C VAL A 20 -3.71 58.55 16.18
N SER A 21 -3.00 59.16 17.14
CA SER A 21 -2.18 60.36 16.89
C SER A 21 -0.76 59.96 16.44
N TYR A 22 0.01 60.92 15.92
CA TYR A 22 1.41 60.73 15.56
C TYR A 22 2.20 59.96 16.64
N GLY A 23 2.89 58.88 16.24
CA GLY A 23 3.63 58.00 17.13
C GLY A 23 2.78 56.97 17.89
N GLY A 24 1.45 57.04 17.80
CA GLY A 24 0.56 56.00 18.29
C GLY A 24 0.80 54.67 17.59
N SER A 25 0.63 53.57 18.31
CA SER A 25 0.89 52.21 17.83
C SER A 25 -0.29 51.27 18.03
N ALA A 26 -0.36 50.25 17.17
CA ALA A 26 -1.30 49.15 17.27
C ALA A 26 -0.59 47.81 17.07
N LYS A 27 -0.84 46.88 17.99
CA LYS A 27 -0.30 45.52 17.97
C LYS A 27 -1.37 44.53 17.51
N TYR A 28 -0.96 43.58 16.69
CA TYR A 28 -1.78 42.56 16.08
C TYR A 28 -1.46 41.17 16.62
N THR A 29 -2.46 40.30 16.50
CA THR A 29 -2.36 38.88 16.82
C THR A 29 -3.09 38.10 15.72
N CYS A 30 -2.46 37.04 15.22
CA CYS A 30 -3.05 36.16 14.21
C CYS A 30 -4.05 35.19 14.84
N TYR A 31 -5.02 34.73 14.05
CA TYR A 31 -5.89 33.62 14.48
C TYR A 31 -5.13 32.29 14.53
N ASP A 32 -5.66 31.31 15.26
CA ASP A 32 -5.07 29.98 15.36
C ASP A 32 -4.81 29.38 13.97
N GLY A 33 -3.61 28.83 13.80
CA GLY A 33 -3.17 28.28 12.52
C GLY A 33 -2.61 29.31 11.55
N PHE A 34 -2.45 30.56 11.98
CA PHE A 34 -1.74 31.60 11.25
C PHE A 34 -0.66 32.24 12.13
N ASP A 35 0.45 32.64 11.51
CA ASP A 35 1.54 33.33 12.18
C ASP A 35 2.14 34.43 11.28
N PHE A 36 2.86 35.36 11.90
CA PHE A 36 3.63 36.37 11.18
C PHE A 36 4.80 35.71 10.45
N SER A 37 5.11 36.20 9.25
CA SER A 37 6.25 35.66 8.51
C SER A 37 7.56 35.91 9.30
N THR A 38 8.29 34.83 9.59
CA THR A 38 9.51 34.86 10.40
C THR A 38 10.49 35.93 9.90
N GLY A 39 10.72 36.96 10.71
CA GLY A 39 11.80 37.94 10.52
C GLY A 39 11.47 39.26 9.81
N LYS A 40 10.22 39.53 9.41
CA LYS A 40 9.84 40.82 8.76
C LYS A 40 8.66 41.56 9.36
N ASP A 41 7.72 40.87 10.00
CA ASP A 41 6.53 41.49 10.56
C ASP A 41 6.64 41.55 12.09
N SER A 42 6.82 42.76 12.65
CA SER A 42 6.88 43.00 14.11
C SER A 42 5.52 42.81 14.81
N GLY A 43 4.46 42.50 14.05
CA GLY A 43 3.08 42.48 14.52
C GLY A 43 2.61 43.85 15.04
N GLU A 44 3.38 44.93 14.85
CA GLU A 44 3.08 46.26 15.36
C GLU A 44 3.24 47.31 14.27
N ILE A 45 2.27 48.22 14.19
CA ILE A 45 2.27 49.36 13.27
C ILE A 45 2.27 50.68 14.04
N TYR A 46 2.76 51.75 13.41
CA TYR A 46 2.85 53.08 14.00
C TYR A 46 2.21 54.14 13.08
N CYS A 47 1.63 55.18 13.67
CA CYS A 47 1.09 56.32 12.95
C CYS A 47 2.21 57.32 12.61
N THR A 48 2.42 57.57 11.31
CA THR A 48 3.50 58.46 10.82
C THR A 48 3.09 59.94 10.87
N ASP A 49 4.07 60.82 10.68
CA ASP A 49 3.90 62.29 10.58
C ASP A 49 3.09 62.71 9.33
N GLU A 50 3.01 61.84 8.33
CA GLU A 50 2.11 61.98 7.18
C GLU A 50 0.63 61.65 7.51
N GLY A 51 0.32 61.19 8.72
CA GLY A 51 -1.05 60.82 9.11
C GLY A 51 -1.52 59.50 8.50
N ARG A 52 -0.59 58.60 8.16
CA ARG A 52 -0.87 57.24 7.70
C ARG A 52 -0.23 56.21 8.62
N TRP A 53 -0.85 55.04 8.73
CA TRP A 53 -0.23 53.90 9.40
C TRP A 53 0.93 53.34 8.57
N THR A 54 1.94 52.78 9.24
CA THR A 54 2.95 51.95 8.59
C THR A 54 2.32 50.68 7.99
N LEU A 55 3.10 49.94 7.18
CA LEU A 55 2.63 48.73 6.52
C LEU A 55 2.05 47.73 7.54
N THR A 56 0.84 47.23 7.26
CA THR A 56 0.17 46.22 8.10
C THR A 56 0.85 44.86 7.99
N PRO A 57 1.01 44.12 9.09
CA PRO A 57 1.58 42.78 9.07
C PRO A 57 0.65 41.79 8.35
N SER A 58 1.22 40.69 7.84
CA SER A 58 0.46 39.64 7.15
C SER A 58 0.48 38.34 7.94
N CYS A 59 -0.68 37.87 8.38
CA CYS A 59 -0.86 36.55 9.00
C CYS A 59 -0.90 35.47 7.92
N LYS A 60 0.13 34.63 7.86
CA LYS A 60 0.25 33.51 6.91
C LYS A 60 -0.10 32.20 7.60
N ALA A 61 -0.74 31.30 6.88
CA ALA A 61 -1.09 29.99 7.42
C ALA A 61 0.17 29.23 7.86
N MET A 62 0.09 28.55 9.00
CA MET A 62 1.10 27.62 9.45
C MET A 62 1.28 26.53 8.40
N THR A 63 2.53 26.18 8.10
CA THR A 63 2.85 25.23 7.04
C THR A 63 3.25 23.90 7.67
N CYS A 64 2.61 22.82 7.25
CA CYS A 64 2.98 21.48 7.69
C CYS A 64 4.21 20.93 6.95
N PRO A 65 4.99 20.03 7.57
CA PRO A 65 6.13 19.40 6.91
C PRO A 65 5.75 18.74 5.59
N ALA A 66 6.63 18.84 4.60
CA ALA A 66 6.42 18.18 3.31
C ALA A 66 6.32 16.66 3.51
N LEU A 67 5.21 16.08 3.04
CA LEU A 67 4.97 14.65 3.09
C LEU A 67 5.83 13.92 2.04
N ALA A 68 6.33 12.73 2.40
CA ALA A 68 7.08 11.87 1.50
C ALA A 68 6.21 11.36 0.33
N PRO A 69 6.81 10.89 -0.78
CA PRO A 69 6.07 10.24 -1.86
C PRO A 69 5.27 9.04 -1.34
N PHE A 70 3.99 8.99 -1.68
CA PHE A 70 3.11 7.88 -1.28
C PHE A 70 3.12 6.80 -2.35
N LEU A 71 3.85 5.72 -2.11
CA LEU A 71 4.03 4.61 -3.07
C LEU A 71 2.92 3.56 -2.95
N ASN A 72 2.62 2.88 -4.06
CA ASN A 72 1.59 1.82 -4.14
C ASN A 72 0.20 2.28 -3.67
N GLY A 73 -0.11 3.54 -3.96
CA GLY A 73 -1.34 4.19 -3.55
C GLY A 73 -1.47 5.57 -4.18
N GLU A 74 -2.59 6.22 -3.91
CA GLU A 74 -2.89 7.58 -4.30
C GLU A 74 -3.05 8.46 -3.05
N ARG A 75 -2.44 9.65 -3.11
CA ARG A 75 -2.64 10.71 -2.12
C ARG A 75 -3.54 11.77 -2.74
N ILE A 76 -4.75 11.86 -2.21
CA ILE A 76 -5.81 12.71 -2.73
C ILE A 76 -5.92 13.95 -1.86
N LEU A 77 -5.78 15.13 -2.45
CA LEU A 77 -6.03 16.41 -1.78
C LEU A 77 -7.56 16.61 -1.69
N GLU A 78 -8.14 16.42 -0.50
CA GLU A 78 -9.58 16.64 -0.30
C GLU A 78 -9.90 18.12 -0.08
N PHE A 79 -9.05 18.83 0.67
CA PHE A 79 -9.24 20.25 1.00
C PHE A 79 -7.90 20.97 1.16
N GLY A 80 -7.89 22.28 0.88
CA GLY A 80 -6.75 23.17 1.08
C GLY A 80 -5.82 23.27 -0.13
N ASP A 81 -4.60 23.73 0.11
CA ASP A 81 -3.57 23.97 -0.92
C ASP A 81 -2.46 22.90 -0.94
N GLY A 82 -2.52 21.93 -0.02
CA GLY A 82 -1.56 20.84 0.09
C GLY A 82 -0.42 21.09 1.08
N THR A 83 -0.33 22.27 1.69
CA THR A 83 0.81 22.66 2.54
C THR A 83 0.43 23.39 3.81
N GLY A 84 -0.64 24.19 3.79
CA GLY A 84 -1.03 25.05 4.90
C GLY A 84 -2.06 24.44 5.86
N TYR A 85 -2.21 25.08 7.01
CA TYR A 85 -3.26 24.81 8.01
C TYR A 85 -4.63 24.58 7.35
N GLY A 86 -5.32 23.54 7.81
CA GLY A 86 -6.63 23.14 7.27
C GLY A 86 -6.55 22.25 6.03
N THR A 87 -5.36 22.01 5.46
CA THR A 87 -5.18 21.03 4.39
C THR A 87 -5.56 19.62 4.87
N VAL A 88 -6.34 18.91 4.05
CA VAL A 88 -6.74 17.52 4.30
C VAL A 88 -6.31 16.64 3.13
N PHE A 89 -5.53 15.60 3.43
CA PHE A 89 -5.19 14.53 2.49
C PHE A 89 -5.89 13.23 2.87
N ARG A 90 -6.47 12.53 1.89
CA ARG A 90 -6.88 11.13 1.98
C ARG A 90 -5.85 10.22 1.31
N PHE A 91 -5.62 9.05 1.90
CA PHE A 91 -4.67 8.06 1.40
C PHE A 91 -5.38 6.75 1.08
N GLU A 92 -5.23 6.32 -0.17
CA GLU A 92 -5.84 5.08 -0.66
C GLU A 92 -4.76 4.19 -1.29
N CYS A 93 -4.68 2.92 -0.87
CA CYS A 93 -3.72 1.99 -1.45
C CYS A 93 -4.27 1.38 -2.73
N THR A 94 -3.39 1.10 -3.69
CA THR A 94 -3.78 0.37 -4.90
C THR A 94 -4.12 -1.09 -4.57
N ALA A 95 -4.83 -1.75 -5.49
CA ALA A 95 -5.18 -3.16 -5.35
C ALA A 95 -3.94 -4.03 -5.08
N GLY A 96 -4.05 -4.96 -4.11
CA GLY A 96 -2.94 -5.79 -3.66
C GLY A 96 -2.14 -5.22 -2.48
N PHE A 97 -2.49 -4.02 -2.01
CA PHE A 97 -1.90 -3.40 -0.83
C PHE A 97 -2.96 -3.03 0.21
N ARG A 98 -2.56 -2.98 1.47
CA ARG A 98 -3.35 -2.46 2.59
C ARG A 98 -2.67 -1.24 3.22
N ARG A 99 -3.49 -0.27 3.63
CA ARG A 99 -3.03 0.93 4.33
C ARG A 99 -2.71 0.61 5.79
N ILE A 100 -1.52 1.03 6.24
CA ILE A 100 -1.10 1.02 7.65
C ILE A 100 -0.96 2.47 8.10
N GLY A 101 -1.67 2.87 9.16
CA GLY A 101 -1.65 4.24 9.71
C GLY A 101 -3.04 4.90 9.72
N ALA A 102 -3.09 6.22 9.58
CA ALA A 102 -4.34 7.00 9.45
C ALA A 102 -4.84 7.04 8.00
N ALA A 103 -6.16 7.16 7.78
CA ALA A 103 -6.74 7.23 6.43
C ALA A 103 -6.67 8.64 5.85
N THR A 104 -6.70 9.62 6.74
CA THR A 104 -6.68 11.04 6.43
C THR A 104 -5.66 11.74 7.32
N LEU A 105 -5.00 12.76 6.78
CA LEU A 105 -4.15 13.68 7.53
C LEU A 105 -4.71 15.09 7.44
N LEU A 106 -4.78 15.77 8.58
CA LEU A 106 -5.15 17.18 8.70
C LEU A 106 -3.93 18.00 9.12
N CYS A 107 -3.64 19.09 8.42
CA CYS A 107 -2.64 20.06 8.87
C CYS A 107 -3.23 20.90 10.01
N LEU A 108 -2.71 20.71 11.22
CA LEU A 108 -3.20 21.34 12.43
C LEU A 108 -2.74 22.80 12.54
N SER A 109 -3.38 23.56 13.42
CA SER A 109 -3.02 24.96 13.71
C SER A 109 -1.61 25.11 14.27
N THR A 110 -1.01 24.02 14.76
CA THR A 110 0.37 23.98 15.24
C THR A 110 1.40 23.90 14.10
N GLY A 111 0.96 23.71 12.84
CA GLY A 111 1.87 23.41 11.72
C GLY A 111 2.36 21.96 11.71
N GLU A 112 1.65 21.04 12.36
CA GLU A 112 1.97 19.61 12.36
C GLU A 112 0.81 18.80 11.75
N TRP A 113 1.13 17.65 11.16
CA TRP A 113 0.10 16.72 10.69
C TRP A 113 -0.55 16.01 11.88
N SER A 114 -1.87 15.80 11.78
CA SER A 114 -2.65 15.13 12.83
C SER A 114 -2.17 13.72 13.19
N PHE A 115 -1.54 13.03 12.24
CA PHE A 115 -0.92 11.71 12.42
C PHE A 115 0.35 11.61 11.55
N ALA A 116 1.19 10.61 11.82
CA ALA A 116 2.27 10.25 10.92
C ALA A 116 1.72 9.78 9.55
N GLN A 117 2.48 10.03 8.49
CA GLN A 117 2.10 9.63 7.15
C GLN A 117 1.90 8.10 7.05
N PRO A 118 0.75 7.63 6.54
CA PRO A 118 0.50 6.20 6.37
C PRO A 118 1.35 5.64 5.21
N TYR A 119 1.44 4.30 5.14
CA TYR A 119 2.09 3.59 4.04
C TYR A 119 1.29 2.38 3.59
N CYS A 120 1.50 1.96 2.35
CA CYS A 120 0.87 0.79 1.75
C CYS A 120 1.77 -0.43 1.92
N LYS A 121 1.25 -1.45 2.61
CA LYS A 121 1.93 -2.74 2.79
C LYS A 121 1.28 -3.79 1.89
N LYS A 122 2.07 -4.63 1.23
CA LYS A 122 1.55 -5.75 0.43
C LYS A 122 0.59 -6.61 1.25
N LEU A 123 -0.45 -7.12 0.59
CA LEU A 123 -1.31 -8.15 1.14
C LEU A 123 -0.60 -9.50 1.12
N THR A 124 -0.92 -10.35 2.09
CA THR A 124 -0.38 -11.71 2.21
C THR A 124 -1.45 -12.70 1.79
N CYS A 125 -1.12 -13.61 0.87
CA CYS A 125 -1.98 -14.72 0.51
C CYS A 125 -1.83 -15.83 1.55
N THR A 126 -2.85 -16.03 2.38
CA THR A 126 -2.86 -17.09 3.40
C THR A 126 -3.66 -18.32 3.01
N ASN A 127 -4.55 -18.19 2.02
CA ASN A 127 -5.42 -19.27 1.58
C ASN A 127 -4.80 -19.99 0.38
N VAL A 128 -3.84 -20.88 0.66
CA VAL A 128 -3.21 -21.72 -0.37
C VAL A 128 -4.09 -22.96 -0.59
N PRO A 129 -4.56 -23.24 -1.83
CA PRO A 129 -5.41 -24.37 -2.14
C PRO A 129 -4.64 -25.67 -1.93
N LEU A 130 -5.38 -26.69 -1.50
CA LEU A 130 -4.87 -28.07 -1.49
C LEU A 130 -4.93 -28.60 -2.92
N ILE A 131 -3.81 -29.14 -3.40
CA ILE A 131 -3.72 -29.79 -4.71
C ILE A 131 -3.68 -31.29 -4.46
N THR A 132 -4.64 -32.03 -5.02
CA THR A 132 -4.64 -33.49 -4.93
C THR A 132 -3.39 -34.05 -5.60
N ASN A 133 -2.71 -34.99 -4.94
CA ASN A 133 -1.43 -35.56 -5.41
C ASN A 133 -0.32 -34.53 -5.66
N GLY A 134 -0.36 -33.38 -4.98
CA GLY A 134 0.68 -32.36 -5.08
C GLY A 134 0.75 -31.45 -3.86
N VAL A 135 1.73 -30.55 -3.86
CA VAL A 135 1.92 -29.54 -2.83
C VAL A 135 2.33 -28.22 -3.47
N VAL A 136 1.81 -27.12 -2.93
CA VAL A 136 2.25 -25.77 -3.30
C VAL A 136 3.46 -25.41 -2.45
N VAL A 137 4.57 -25.11 -3.10
CA VAL A 137 5.81 -24.67 -2.46
C VAL A 137 5.92 -23.16 -2.55
N THR A 138 5.80 -22.50 -1.40
CA THR A 138 5.91 -21.05 -1.24
C THR A 138 7.19 -20.67 -0.49
N GLY A 139 7.58 -19.40 -0.56
CA GLY A 139 8.58 -18.83 0.37
C GLY A 139 8.02 -18.66 1.79
N GLU A 140 8.86 -18.15 2.71
CA GLU A 140 8.48 -17.87 4.11
C GLU A 140 7.27 -16.92 4.23
N ARG A 141 7.15 -15.99 3.29
CA ARG A 141 5.98 -15.14 3.09
C ARG A 141 5.58 -15.21 1.64
N PHE A 142 4.27 -15.22 1.42
CA PHE A 142 3.69 -15.25 0.09
C PHE A 142 2.79 -14.03 -0.06
N GLU A 143 3.35 -12.98 -0.64
CA GLU A 143 2.73 -11.66 -0.74
C GLU A 143 2.28 -11.34 -2.16
N PHE A 144 1.46 -10.30 -2.29
CA PHE A 144 0.96 -9.85 -3.58
C PHE A 144 2.08 -9.72 -4.64
N GLY A 145 1.86 -10.40 -5.76
CA GLY A 145 2.79 -10.45 -6.90
C GLY A 145 3.79 -11.61 -6.87
N ASP A 146 3.96 -12.30 -5.74
CA ASP A 146 4.88 -13.42 -5.61
C ASP A 146 4.38 -14.65 -6.39
N LEU A 147 5.33 -15.50 -6.80
CA LEU A 147 5.07 -16.75 -7.51
C LEU A 147 5.42 -17.95 -6.62
N ALA A 148 4.53 -18.94 -6.58
CA ALA A 148 4.72 -20.23 -5.94
C ALA A 148 4.75 -21.33 -7.01
N ARG A 149 5.51 -22.38 -6.76
CA ARG A 149 5.59 -23.55 -7.65
C ARG A 149 4.73 -24.68 -7.11
N VAL A 150 4.28 -25.57 -8.00
CA VAL A 150 3.58 -26.79 -7.62
C VAL A 150 4.50 -27.97 -7.82
N GLU A 151 4.63 -28.80 -6.79
CA GLU A 151 5.36 -30.05 -6.83
C GLU A 151 4.37 -31.20 -6.71
N CYS A 152 4.25 -31.98 -7.79
CA CYS A 152 3.43 -33.19 -7.78
C CYS A 152 4.14 -34.35 -7.07
N GLN A 153 3.35 -35.24 -6.50
CA GLN A 153 3.84 -36.49 -5.92
C GLN A 153 4.46 -37.39 -7.01
N PRO A 154 5.36 -38.33 -6.64
CA PRO A 154 5.91 -39.29 -7.60
C PRO A 154 4.80 -40.04 -8.36
N GLY A 155 4.98 -40.22 -9.67
CA GLY A 155 3.96 -40.81 -10.55
C GLY A 155 2.93 -39.81 -11.08
N PHE A 156 3.02 -38.53 -10.72
CA PHE A 156 2.16 -37.45 -11.21
C PHE A 156 2.96 -36.33 -11.88
N ARG A 157 2.34 -35.63 -12.82
CA ARG A 157 2.90 -34.44 -13.48
C ARG A 157 1.96 -33.23 -13.38
N THR A 158 2.54 -32.04 -13.31
CA THR A 158 1.80 -30.78 -13.35
C THR A 158 1.20 -30.57 -14.74
N VAL A 159 -0.11 -30.27 -14.80
CA VAL A 159 -0.82 -29.91 -16.02
C VAL A 159 -1.52 -28.57 -15.80
N GLY A 160 -1.41 -27.67 -16.78
CA GLY A 160 -1.94 -26.31 -16.69
C GLY A 160 -0.85 -25.28 -16.45
N ALA A 161 -1.02 -24.42 -15.44
CA ALA A 161 -0.09 -23.34 -15.14
C ALA A 161 1.19 -23.84 -14.44
N ASP A 162 2.35 -23.35 -14.88
CA ASP A 162 3.65 -23.72 -14.27
C ASP A 162 3.88 -23.09 -12.88
N SER A 163 3.10 -22.05 -12.54
CA SER A 163 3.21 -21.34 -11.27
C SER A 163 1.90 -20.69 -10.84
N LEU A 164 1.80 -20.48 -9.53
CA LEU A 164 0.69 -19.85 -8.82
C LEU A 164 1.09 -18.44 -8.40
N LYS A 165 0.34 -17.42 -8.81
CA LYS A 165 0.60 -16.02 -8.44
C LYS A 165 -0.35 -15.54 -7.34
N CYS A 166 0.18 -14.85 -6.33
CA CYS A 166 -0.65 -14.18 -5.33
C CYS A 166 -1.31 -12.92 -5.92
N LEU A 167 -2.64 -12.92 -5.99
CA LEU A 167 -3.46 -11.88 -6.60
C LEU A 167 -3.87 -10.80 -5.59
N ALA A 168 -4.39 -9.68 -6.11
CA ALA A 168 -4.74 -8.50 -5.32
C ALA A 168 -5.88 -8.73 -4.31
N ASN A 169 -6.72 -9.73 -4.55
CA ASN A 169 -7.82 -10.15 -3.70
C ASN A 169 -7.42 -11.21 -2.66
N GLN A 170 -6.12 -11.45 -2.46
CA GLN A 170 -5.57 -12.51 -1.59
C GLN A 170 -5.89 -13.94 -2.04
N THR A 171 -6.38 -14.13 -3.28
CA THR A 171 -6.50 -15.45 -3.90
C THR A 171 -5.30 -15.73 -4.80
N LEU A 172 -5.24 -16.95 -5.30
CA LEU A 172 -4.23 -17.40 -6.24
C LEU A 172 -4.74 -17.31 -7.68
N SER A 173 -3.80 -17.18 -8.62
CA SER A 173 -4.09 -17.38 -10.05
C SER A 173 -4.50 -18.82 -10.36
N ASP A 174 -4.72 -19.13 -11.64
CA ASP A 174 -5.10 -20.45 -12.12
C ASP A 174 -4.29 -21.56 -11.43
N VAL A 175 -5.01 -22.47 -10.77
CA VAL A 175 -4.43 -23.54 -9.97
C VAL A 175 -4.16 -24.73 -10.87
N PRO A 176 -2.91 -25.19 -11.02
CA PRO A 176 -2.62 -26.36 -11.83
C PRO A 176 -3.02 -27.65 -11.10
N GLU A 177 -3.14 -28.71 -11.88
CA GLU A 177 -3.52 -30.03 -11.39
C GLU A 177 -2.35 -31.00 -11.50
N CYS A 178 -2.28 -31.96 -10.58
CA CYS A 178 -1.36 -33.08 -10.67
C CYS A 178 -2.09 -34.27 -11.31
N GLN A 179 -1.77 -34.54 -12.57
CA GLN A 179 -2.34 -35.64 -13.32
C GLN A 179 -1.44 -36.87 -13.24
N ASP A 180 -2.06 -38.02 -13.06
CA ASP A 180 -1.41 -39.33 -13.09
C ASP A 180 -0.67 -39.52 -14.42
N ILE A 181 0.55 -40.05 -14.34
CA ILE A 181 1.34 -40.40 -15.52
C ILE A 181 0.94 -41.81 -15.91
N ASP A 182 0.34 -41.97 -17.10
CA ASP A 182 0.02 -43.31 -17.61
C ASP A 182 1.27 -43.94 -18.24
N GLU A 183 2.09 -44.61 -17.42
CA GLU A 183 3.34 -45.21 -17.91
C GLU A 183 3.10 -46.36 -18.91
N CYS A 184 1.92 -46.98 -18.84
CA CYS A 184 1.51 -48.00 -19.80
C CYS A 184 1.26 -47.38 -21.18
N ALA A 185 0.56 -46.24 -21.26
CA ALA A 185 0.28 -45.53 -22.50
C ALA A 185 1.51 -44.79 -23.05
N GLU A 186 2.35 -44.24 -22.17
CA GLU A 186 3.60 -43.58 -22.55
C GLU A 186 4.71 -44.58 -22.91
N GLY A 187 4.52 -45.87 -22.62
CA GLY A 187 5.49 -46.94 -22.92
C GLY A 187 6.74 -46.90 -22.04
N SER A 188 6.71 -46.15 -20.93
CA SER A 188 7.78 -46.07 -19.94
C SER A 188 7.69 -47.18 -18.88
N ALA A 189 6.58 -47.92 -18.83
CA ALA A 189 6.39 -49.03 -17.92
C ALA A 189 7.37 -50.19 -18.17
N ILE A 190 8.04 -50.64 -17.12
CA ILE A 190 9.04 -51.71 -17.15
C ILE A 190 8.36 -53.07 -16.92
N CYS A 191 7.50 -53.46 -17.86
CA CYS A 191 6.82 -54.76 -17.82
C CYS A 191 7.40 -55.77 -18.83
N SER A 192 7.33 -57.06 -18.52
CA SER A 192 7.64 -58.12 -19.49
C SER A 192 6.51 -58.21 -20.53
N ILE A 193 6.80 -57.83 -21.77
CA ILE A 193 5.83 -57.87 -22.88
C ILE A 193 5.32 -59.28 -23.22
N GLN A 194 6.01 -60.34 -22.78
CA GLN A 194 5.68 -61.73 -23.11
C GLN A 194 4.84 -62.41 -22.04
N SER A 195 4.96 -61.99 -20.78
CA SER A 195 4.35 -62.68 -19.63
C SER A 195 3.44 -61.81 -18.78
N THR A 196 3.41 -60.50 -19.03
CA THR A 196 2.64 -59.53 -18.22
C THR A 196 1.82 -58.58 -19.07
N LYS A 197 0.72 -58.09 -18.51
CA LYS A 197 -0.10 -56.99 -19.01
C LYS A 197 0.09 -55.79 -18.08
N CYS A 198 0.42 -54.63 -18.65
CA CYS A 198 0.51 -53.38 -17.89
C CYS A 198 -0.89 -52.87 -17.52
N ILE A 199 -1.05 -52.43 -16.27
CA ILE A 199 -2.25 -51.79 -15.74
C ILE A 199 -1.84 -50.48 -15.09
N ASN A 200 -2.34 -49.35 -15.61
CA ASN A 200 -2.11 -48.05 -15.03
C ASN A 200 -2.89 -47.91 -13.71
N MET A 201 -2.25 -47.34 -12.68
CA MET A 201 -2.81 -47.13 -11.35
C MET A 201 -2.44 -45.72 -10.86
N PRO A 202 -3.23 -45.09 -9.98
CA PRO A 202 -2.85 -43.78 -9.47
C PRO A 202 -1.46 -43.80 -8.79
N GLY A 203 -0.51 -43.02 -9.32
CA GLY A 203 0.87 -42.90 -8.85
C GLY A 203 1.83 -43.95 -9.40
N GLY A 204 1.43 -44.77 -10.38
CA GLY A 204 2.33 -45.72 -11.04
C GLY A 204 1.61 -46.84 -11.81
N TYR A 205 2.26 -47.98 -11.99
CA TYR A 205 1.68 -49.09 -12.76
C TYR A 205 1.90 -50.44 -12.09
N HIS A 206 1.04 -51.40 -12.46
CA HIS A 206 1.13 -52.79 -12.05
C HIS A 206 1.23 -53.72 -13.26
N CYS A 207 2.28 -54.55 -13.31
CA CYS A 207 2.43 -55.59 -14.32
C CYS A 207 1.68 -56.86 -13.86
N GLN A 208 0.47 -57.09 -14.37
CA GLN A 208 -0.32 -58.27 -14.06
C GLN A 208 0.13 -59.47 -14.90
N CYS A 209 0.39 -60.62 -14.27
CA CYS A 209 0.69 -61.87 -14.98
C CYS A 209 -0.45 -62.31 -15.90
N LEU A 210 -0.10 -62.76 -17.11
CA LEU A 210 -1.05 -63.44 -17.99
C LEU A 210 -1.41 -64.82 -17.42
N SER A 211 -2.66 -65.25 -17.64
CA SER A 211 -3.15 -66.56 -17.20
C SER A 211 -2.24 -67.69 -17.69
N GLY A 212 -1.82 -68.57 -16.77
CA GLY A 212 -0.93 -69.70 -17.06
C GLY A 212 0.56 -69.44 -16.77
N PHE A 213 0.96 -68.19 -16.48
CA PHE A 213 2.29 -67.87 -15.98
C PHE A 213 2.32 -67.89 -14.45
N GLN A 214 3.33 -68.52 -13.85
CA GLN A 214 3.51 -68.51 -12.39
C GLN A 214 4.07 -67.17 -11.92
N ALA A 215 3.72 -66.73 -10.71
CA ALA A 215 4.20 -65.47 -10.12
C ALA A 215 5.74 -65.34 -10.10
N GLN A 216 6.46 -66.46 -10.06
CA GLN A 216 7.94 -66.50 -10.07
C GLN A 216 8.56 -66.23 -11.46
N LEU A 217 7.77 -66.30 -12.54
CA LEU A 217 8.18 -66.10 -13.94
C LEU A 217 7.78 -64.72 -14.50
N CYS A 218 6.92 -63.98 -13.80
CA CYS A 218 6.60 -62.60 -14.12
C CYS A 218 7.68 -61.69 -13.55
N LYS A 219 8.80 -61.56 -14.27
CA LYS A 219 9.84 -60.61 -13.91
C LYS A 219 9.53 -59.24 -14.49
N ILE A 220 9.69 -58.21 -13.65
CA ILE A 220 9.91 -56.81 -14.05
C ILE A 220 11.25 -56.82 -14.83
N LYS A 221 11.31 -56.09 -15.94
CA LYS A 221 12.48 -56.10 -16.82
C LYS A 221 13.71 -55.51 -16.15
#